data_AF-A0A0Q3WVM3-F1
#
_entry.id   AF-A0A0Q3WVM3-F1
#
_cell.length_a   1.000
_cell.length_b   1.000
_cell.length_c   1.000
_cell.angle_alpha   90.00
_cell.angle_beta   90.00
_cell.angle_gamma   90.00
#
_symmetry.space_group_name_H-M   'P 1'
#
loop_
_entity.id
_entity.type
_entity.pdbx_description
1 polymer ?
#
loop_
_entity_poly.entity_id
_entity_poly.type
_entity_poly.pdbx_seq_one_letter_code
_entity_poly.pdbx_strand_id
1 'polypeptide(L)'
;MIKDIIEFKRNQLYETIGLVGLTAEETLTISKELERFMNYHAKINGKTTDMQTNQAKIHVSVLLNILKVISKEKLDLPFELNDQFLKKAEWIRFDMAHTLLHAIIENYGSEIEEYIGECVPIHGIFPKEVQSFHESLKHLDTIFHLNHKSPVYIGEYLPFMDIKNETVLFCYTPHYSSAFNYGIIQGLSKKFNHSLKVKILDHCNGGQFKIVG
;
A
#
# COMPACT_ATOMS: atom_id res chain seq x y z
N MET A 1 24.11 -6.51 -14.22
CA MET A 1 24.56 -6.69 -12.83
C MET A 1 23.52 -6.18 -11.82
N ILE A 2 23.26 -4.87 -11.67
CA ILE A 2 22.29 -4.38 -10.66
C ILE A 2 20.84 -4.80 -10.97
N LYS A 3 20.43 -4.77 -12.24
CA LYS A 3 19.12 -5.28 -12.66
C LYS A 3 18.92 -6.75 -12.28
N ASP A 4 19.97 -7.56 -12.47
CA ASP A 4 19.94 -8.99 -12.15
C ASP A 4 19.85 -9.22 -10.63
N ILE A 5 20.50 -8.37 -9.82
CA ILE A 5 20.37 -8.39 -8.35
C ILE A 5 18.94 -8.01 -7.92
N ILE A 6 18.37 -6.96 -8.52
CA ILE A 6 16.98 -6.55 -8.27
C ILE A 6 16.03 -7.72 -8.59
N GLU A 7 16.18 -8.33 -9.76
CA GLU A 7 15.32 -9.44 -10.18
C GLU A 7 15.50 -10.68 -9.28
N PHE A 8 16.74 -11.01 -8.91
CA PHE A 8 17.01 -12.07 -7.95
C PHE A 8 16.29 -11.82 -6.61
N LYS A 9 16.36 -10.61 -6.07
CA LYS A 9 15.70 -10.24 -4.81
C LYS A 9 14.17 -10.29 -4.93
N ARG A 10 13.61 -9.87 -6.07
CA ARG A 10 12.18 -10.02 -6.36
C ARG A 10 11.77 -11.48 -6.40
N ASN A 11 12.54 -12.35 -7.03
CA ASN A 11 12.23 -13.78 -7.08
C ASN A 11 12.31 -14.41 -5.68
N GLN A 12 13.26 -13.97 -4.84
CA GLN A 12 13.30 -14.38 -3.43
C GLN A 12 12.02 -13.99 -2.68
N LEU A 13 11.48 -12.79 -2.90
CA LEU A 13 10.26 -12.31 -2.22
C LEU A 13 8.97 -12.91 -2.79
N TYR A 14 8.83 -12.96 -4.12
CA TYR A 14 7.55 -13.21 -4.78
C TYR A 14 7.42 -14.62 -5.38
N GLU A 15 8.53 -15.27 -5.77
CA GLU A 15 8.49 -16.59 -6.42
C GLU A 15 8.86 -17.74 -5.47
N THR A 16 9.54 -17.45 -4.35
CA THR A 16 9.98 -18.47 -3.37
C THR A 16 8.89 -18.81 -2.34
N ILE A 17 7.66 -18.31 -2.52
CA ILE A 17 6.48 -18.55 -1.65
C ILE A 17 5.91 -19.98 -1.86
N GLY A 18 6.80 -20.97 -1.97
CA GLY A 18 6.47 -22.33 -2.37
C GLY A 18 6.64 -23.39 -1.28
N LEU A 19 7.78 -23.46 -0.58
CA LEU A 19 8.08 -24.66 0.22
C LEU A 19 8.91 -24.46 1.50
N VAL A 20 9.62 -23.34 1.67
CA VAL A 20 10.29 -22.95 2.92
C VAL A 20 10.11 -21.44 3.05
N GLY A 21 9.00 -21.00 3.65
CA GLY A 21 8.66 -19.57 3.72
C GLY A 21 9.74 -18.77 4.46
N LEU A 22 10.05 -17.58 3.95
CA LEU A 22 10.88 -16.61 4.65
C LEU A 22 10.21 -16.25 5.98
N THR A 23 10.99 -16.14 7.04
CA THR A 23 10.54 -15.51 8.29
C THR A 23 10.22 -14.03 8.06
N ALA A 24 9.50 -13.39 8.98
CA ALA A 24 9.23 -11.95 8.90
C ALA A 24 10.52 -11.11 8.86
N GLU A 25 11.56 -11.52 9.59
CA GLU A 25 12.86 -10.85 9.61
C GLU A 25 13.61 -11.00 8.28
N GLU A 26 13.63 -12.20 7.70
CA GLU A 26 14.24 -12.44 6.40
C GLU A 26 13.49 -11.68 5.30
N THR A 27 12.16 -11.68 5.35
CA THR A 27 11.29 -10.93 4.44
C THR A 27 11.60 -9.43 4.49
N LEU A 28 11.67 -8.85 5.70
CA LEU A 28 12.03 -7.44 5.89
C LEU A 28 13.44 -7.14 5.38
N THR A 29 14.39 -8.04 5.64
CA THR A 29 15.78 -7.86 5.21
C THR A 29 15.88 -7.81 3.69
N ILE A 30 15.24 -8.75 3.00
CA ILE A 30 15.25 -8.78 1.54
C ILE A 30 14.52 -7.57 0.95
N SER A 31 13.40 -7.15 1.56
CA SER A 31 12.65 -5.95 1.15
C SER A 31 13.52 -4.68 1.24
N LYS A 32 14.25 -4.50 2.35
CA LYS A 32 15.20 -3.39 2.54
C LYS A 32 16.36 -3.42 1.53
N GLU A 33 16.88 -4.61 1.23
CA GLU A 33 17.92 -4.75 0.21
C GLU A 33 17.38 -4.41 -1.19
N LEU A 34 16.19 -4.89 -1.53
CA LEU A 34 15.52 -4.58 -2.79
C LEU A 34 15.30 -3.07 -2.94
N GLU A 35 14.77 -2.40 -1.92
CA GLU A 35 14.62 -0.95 -1.87
C GLU A 35 15.96 -0.25 -2.15
N ARG A 36 17.02 -0.64 -1.43
CA ARG A 36 18.36 -0.05 -1.58
C ARG A 36 18.86 -0.19 -3.02
N PHE A 37 18.75 -1.38 -3.62
CA PHE A 37 19.22 -1.61 -5.00
C PHE A 37 18.37 -0.89 -6.03
N MET A 38 17.05 -0.84 -5.87
CA MET A 38 16.15 -0.11 -6.76
C MET A 38 16.44 1.40 -6.73
N ASN A 39 16.59 1.97 -5.54
CA ASN A 39 16.90 3.40 -5.37
C ASN A 39 18.29 3.74 -5.93
N TYR A 40 19.28 2.88 -5.72
CA TYR A 40 20.60 3.03 -6.33
C TYR A 40 20.53 2.98 -7.86
N HIS A 41 19.81 2.01 -8.43
CA HIS A 41 19.63 1.87 -9.88
C HIS A 41 18.89 3.07 -10.49
N ALA A 42 17.92 3.66 -9.80
CA ALA A 42 17.25 4.89 -10.26
C ALA A 42 18.21 6.07 -10.30
N LYS A 43 19.05 6.24 -9.27
CA LYS A 43 20.04 7.32 -9.16
C LYS A 43 21.08 7.28 -10.26
N ILE A 44 21.68 6.12 -10.54
CA ILE A 44 22.71 5.99 -11.59
C ILE A 44 22.18 6.25 -13.01
N ASN A 45 20.90 5.99 -13.26
CA ASN A 45 20.29 6.17 -14.58
C ASN A 45 19.78 7.60 -14.81
N GLY A 46 20.18 8.56 -13.97
CA GLY A 46 19.78 9.97 -14.10
C GLY A 46 18.28 10.20 -13.90
N LYS A 47 17.55 9.23 -13.32
CA LYS A 47 16.11 9.37 -13.05
C LYS A 47 15.81 10.10 -11.75
N THR A 48 16.79 10.33 -10.89
CA THR A 48 16.61 11.01 -9.60
C THR A 48 17.85 11.80 -9.20
N THR A 49 17.74 13.14 -9.17
CA THR A 49 18.57 14.01 -8.32
C THR A 49 17.88 14.15 -6.97
N ASP A 50 18.65 14.01 -5.89
CA ASP A 50 18.32 14.03 -4.45
C ASP A 50 16.86 13.96 -4.00
N MET A 51 16.59 12.97 -3.14
CA MET A 51 15.42 12.80 -2.27
C MET A 51 14.09 13.32 -2.84
N GLN A 52 13.18 12.41 -3.21
CA GLN A 52 11.80 12.39 -2.70
C GLN A 52 10.88 11.56 -3.59
N THR A 53 9.94 10.91 -2.95
CA THR A 53 8.63 10.47 -3.47
C THR A 53 7.88 11.49 -4.34
N ASN A 54 8.39 12.71 -4.54
CA ASN A 54 7.82 13.78 -5.37
C ASN A 54 7.57 13.40 -6.84
N GLN A 55 8.25 12.38 -7.37
CA GLN A 55 7.98 11.87 -8.71
C GLN A 55 6.95 10.73 -8.73
N ALA A 56 6.68 10.10 -7.58
CA ALA A 56 5.63 9.11 -7.48
C ALA A 56 4.28 9.78 -7.68
N LYS A 57 3.42 9.10 -8.41
CA LYS A 57 2.04 9.50 -8.64
C LYS A 57 1.13 8.42 -8.11
N ILE A 58 -0.02 8.84 -7.61
CA ILE A 58 -1.09 7.96 -7.18
C ILE A 58 -2.33 8.25 -8.03
N HIS A 59 -3.13 7.23 -8.27
CA HIS A 59 -4.38 7.41 -9.00
C HIS A 59 -5.32 8.34 -8.21
N VAL A 60 -6.01 9.24 -8.91
CA VAL A 60 -6.86 10.28 -8.29
C VAL A 60 -7.93 9.67 -7.39
N SER A 61 -8.36 8.44 -7.65
CA SER A 61 -9.39 7.75 -6.85
C SER A 61 -9.01 7.62 -5.38
N VAL A 62 -7.71 7.52 -5.06
CA VAL A 62 -7.25 7.46 -3.67
C VAL A 62 -7.51 8.78 -2.96
N LEU A 63 -7.22 9.91 -3.59
CA LEU A 63 -7.51 11.23 -3.01
C LEU A 63 -9.02 11.48 -2.88
N LEU A 64 -9.80 11.06 -3.87
CA LEU A 64 -11.26 11.16 -3.80
C LEU A 64 -11.84 10.35 -2.63
N ASN A 65 -11.23 9.22 -2.25
CA ASN A 65 -11.62 8.47 -1.05
C ASN A 65 -11.38 9.26 0.23
N ILE A 66 -10.20 9.85 0.38
CA ILE A 66 -9.85 10.69 1.53
C ILE A 66 -10.85 11.84 1.65
N LEU A 67 -11.14 12.53 0.53
CA LEU A 67 -12.08 13.66 0.51
C LEU A 67 -13.51 13.26 0.83
N LYS A 68 -13.94 12.07 0.39
CA LYS A 68 -15.25 11.53 0.73
C LYS A 68 -15.38 11.29 2.24
N VAL A 69 -14.34 10.75 2.88
CA VAL A 69 -14.33 10.57 4.34
C VAL A 69 -14.37 11.91 5.06
N ILE A 70 -13.51 12.86 4.65
CA ILE A 70 -13.52 14.23 5.19
C ILE A 70 -14.91 14.87 5.11
N SER A 71 -15.55 14.79 3.94
CA SER A 71 -16.89 15.33 3.75
C SER A 71 -17.95 14.61 4.60
N LYS A 72 -17.91 13.28 4.66
CA LYS A 72 -18.89 12.47 5.39
C LYS A 72 -18.80 12.70 6.91
N GLU A 73 -17.59 12.71 7.43
CA GLU A 73 -17.32 12.88 8.86
C GLU A 73 -17.22 14.37 9.27
N LYS A 74 -17.42 15.29 8.31
CA LYS A 74 -17.37 16.75 8.51
C LYS A 74 -16.04 17.22 9.13
N LEU A 75 -14.94 16.67 8.63
CA LEU A 75 -13.60 17.03 9.05
C LEU A 75 -13.16 18.31 8.35
N ASP A 76 -12.27 19.06 9.01
CA ASP A 76 -11.66 20.25 8.46
C ASP A 76 -10.58 19.85 7.44
N LEU A 77 -10.62 20.52 6.29
CA LEU A 77 -9.55 20.39 5.30
C LEU A 77 -8.34 21.20 5.79
N PRO A 78 -7.14 20.60 5.80
CA PRO A 78 -5.92 21.31 6.20
C PRO A 78 -5.49 22.38 5.20
N PHE A 79 -6.03 22.35 3.98
CA PHE A 79 -5.79 23.34 2.92
C PHE A 79 -6.92 23.31 1.89
N GLU A 80 -7.07 24.42 1.14
CA GLU A 80 -8.04 24.50 0.04
C GLU A 80 -7.62 23.61 -1.14
N LEU A 81 -8.59 22.85 -1.67
CA LEU A 81 -8.40 21.98 -2.82
C LEU A 81 -9.09 22.56 -4.05
N ASN A 82 -8.41 22.50 -5.19
CA ASN A 82 -9.00 22.89 -6.46
C ASN A 82 -9.80 21.71 -7.05
N ASP A 83 -11.12 21.72 -6.83
CA ASP A 83 -12.05 20.70 -7.33
C ASP A 83 -12.02 20.53 -8.86
N GLN A 84 -11.74 21.60 -9.60
CA GLN A 84 -11.68 21.54 -11.06
C GLN A 84 -10.44 20.77 -11.55
N PHE A 85 -9.33 20.88 -10.82
CA PHE A 85 -8.12 20.10 -11.07
C PHE A 85 -8.39 18.60 -10.82
N LEU A 86 -9.02 18.26 -9.69
CA LEU A 86 -9.30 16.87 -9.32
C LEU A 86 -10.21 16.16 -10.32
N LYS A 87 -11.21 16.85 -10.87
CA LYS A 87 -12.13 16.27 -11.87
C LYS A 87 -11.44 15.90 -13.20
N LYS A 88 -10.30 16.50 -13.50
CA LYS A 88 -9.57 16.30 -14.77
C LYS A 88 -8.31 15.43 -14.62
N ALA A 89 -7.82 15.28 -13.40
CA ALA A 89 -6.62 14.50 -13.12
C ALA A 89 -6.95 13.01 -13.06
N GLU A 90 -6.20 12.18 -13.79
CA GLU A 90 -6.18 10.73 -13.58
C GLU A 90 -5.11 10.34 -12.55
N TRP A 91 -3.98 11.06 -12.57
CA TRP A 91 -2.82 10.84 -11.71
C TRP A 91 -2.45 12.14 -11.02
N ILE A 92 -2.27 12.08 -9.70
CA ILE A 92 -1.82 13.21 -8.88
C ILE A 92 -0.47 12.87 -8.25
N ARG A 93 0.26 13.87 -7.77
CA ARG A 93 1.50 13.61 -7.04
C ARG A 93 1.20 12.90 -5.72
N PHE A 94 2.03 11.93 -5.38
CA PHE A 94 1.88 11.12 -4.18
C PHE A 94 1.99 11.95 -2.90
N ASP A 95 2.92 12.92 -2.87
CA ASP A 95 3.14 13.82 -1.74
C ASP A 95 1.90 14.65 -1.37
N MET A 96 1.07 15.03 -2.35
CA MET A 96 -0.19 15.73 -2.10
C MET A 96 -1.18 14.86 -1.31
N ALA A 97 -1.36 13.59 -1.71
CA ALA A 97 -2.21 12.65 -0.99
C ALA A 97 -1.65 12.32 0.39
N HIS A 98 -0.34 12.14 0.48
CA HIS A 98 0.37 11.84 1.72
C HIS A 98 0.30 13.00 2.72
N THR A 99 0.47 14.24 2.25
CA THR A 99 0.35 15.45 3.09
C THR A 99 -1.07 15.59 3.64
N LEU A 100 -2.09 15.38 2.79
CA LEU A 100 -3.47 15.40 3.26
C LEU A 100 -3.74 14.31 4.30
N LEU A 101 -3.29 13.07 4.02
CA LEU A 101 -3.45 11.95 4.95
C LEU A 101 -2.78 12.27 6.30
N HIS A 102 -1.53 12.71 6.29
CA HIS A 102 -0.81 13.10 7.51
C HIS A 102 -1.52 14.19 8.31
N ALA A 103 -1.95 15.26 7.65
CA ALA A 103 -2.62 16.36 8.34
C ALA A 103 -3.98 15.94 8.94
N ILE A 104 -4.70 15.02 8.31
CA ILE A 104 -5.94 14.45 8.89
C ILE A 104 -5.62 13.56 10.09
N ILE A 105 -4.58 12.71 10.00
CA ILE A 105 -4.16 11.84 11.11
C ILE A 105 -3.72 12.67 12.32
N GLU A 106 -2.95 13.74 12.10
CA GLU A 106 -2.48 14.61 13.18
C GLU A 106 -3.63 15.29 13.94
N ASN A 107 -4.72 15.63 13.24
CA ASN A 107 -5.87 16.31 13.84
C ASN A 107 -6.91 15.38 14.46
N TYR A 108 -7.07 14.16 13.93
CA TYR A 108 -8.20 13.28 14.27
C TYR A 108 -7.79 11.86 14.72
N GLY A 109 -6.51 11.51 14.65
CA GLY A 109 -5.96 10.27 15.19
C GLY A 109 -6.03 9.04 14.26
N SER A 110 -5.68 7.88 14.79
CA SER A 110 -5.56 6.63 14.02
C SER A 110 -6.90 6.01 13.61
N GLU A 111 -7.98 6.31 14.32
CA GLU A 111 -9.32 5.78 13.99
C GLU A 111 -9.80 6.31 12.62
N ILE A 112 -9.55 7.60 12.34
CA ILE A 112 -9.87 8.15 11.03
C ILE A 112 -8.97 7.58 9.95
N GLU A 113 -7.70 7.30 10.27
CA GLU A 113 -6.74 6.71 9.34
C GLU A 113 -7.21 5.32 8.89
N GLU A 114 -7.63 4.50 9.84
CA GLU A 114 -8.22 3.20 9.58
C GLU A 114 -9.45 3.34 8.68
N TYR A 115 -10.35 4.27 8.99
CA TYR A 115 -11.56 4.48 8.22
C TYR A 115 -11.28 4.94 6.77
N ILE A 116 -10.27 5.79 6.58
CA ILE A 116 -9.79 6.17 5.24
C ILE A 116 -9.27 4.94 4.50
N GLY A 117 -8.40 4.14 5.13
CA GLY A 117 -7.89 2.89 4.57
C GLY A 117 -9.01 1.94 4.14
N GLU A 118 -10.05 1.81 4.97
CA GLU A 118 -11.23 0.99 4.68
C GLU A 118 -12.00 1.45 3.44
N CYS A 119 -12.00 2.74 3.15
CA CYS A 119 -12.66 3.28 1.97
C CYS A 119 -11.85 3.06 0.68
N VAL A 120 -10.54 2.77 0.76
CA VAL A 120 -9.67 2.65 -0.42
C VAL A 120 -10.15 1.58 -1.42
N PRO A 121 -10.47 0.34 -1.01
CA PRO A 121 -10.89 -0.72 -1.93
C PRO A 121 -12.17 -0.44 -2.73
N ILE A 122 -13.01 0.50 -2.29
CA ILE A 122 -14.25 0.86 -2.98
C ILE A 122 -13.95 1.50 -4.34
N HIS A 123 -12.97 2.40 -4.39
CA HIS A 123 -12.61 3.16 -5.60
C HIS A 123 -11.21 2.83 -6.15
N GLY A 124 -10.50 1.89 -5.53
CA GLY A 124 -9.22 1.39 -6.03
C GLY A 124 -9.37 0.69 -7.38
N ILE A 125 -8.31 0.73 -8.19
CA ILE A 125 -8.22 -0.03 -9.44
C ILE A 125 -7.79 -1.46 -9.10
N PHE A 126 -8.53 -2.45 -9.62
CA PHE A 126 -8.23 -3.87 -9.44
C PHE A 126 -7.95 -4.54 -10.80
N PRO A 127 -7.05 -5.53 -10.86
CA PRO A 127 -6.97 -6.45 -11.99
C PRO A 127 -8.31 -7.16 -12.22
N LYS A 128 -8.59 -7.57 -13.47
CA LYS A 128 -9.87 -8.21 -13.82
C LYS A 128 -10.04 -9.58 -13.17
N GLU A 129 -8.95 -10.26 -12.92
CA GLU A 129 -8.87 -11.57 -12.27
C GLU A 129 -9.21 -11.53 -10.77
N VAL A 130 -9.14 -10.36 -10.13
CA VAL A 130 -9.45 -10.22 -8.70
C VAL A 130 -10.95 -10.12 -8.49
N GLN A 131 -11.57 -11.27 -8.18
CA GLN A 131 -13.02 -11.41 -7.99
C GLN A 131 -13.42 -11.88 -6.59
N SER A 132 -12.45 -12.08 -5.70
CA SER A 132 -12.70 -12.57 -4.33
C SER A 132 -11.75 -11.91 -3.34
N PHE A 133 -12.08 -12.04 -2.04
CA PHE A 133 -11.21 -11.58 -0.96
C PHE A 133 -9.84 -12.27 -1.02
N HIS A 134 -9.81 -13.58 -1.24
CA HIS A 134 -8.57 -14.36 -1.31
C HIS A 134 -7.68 -13.89 -2.47
N GLU A 135 -8.24 -13.74 -3.68
CA GLU A 135 -7.49 -13.21 -4.81
C GLU A 135 -7.02 -11.77 -4.54
N SER A 136 -7.80 -10.97 -3.82
CA SER A 136 -7.40 -9.60 -3.49
C SER A 136 -6.21 -9.52 -2.55
N LEU A 137 -6.10 -10.44 -1.57
CA LEU A 137 -4.93 -10.52 -0.71
C LEU A 137 -3.72 -11.02 -1.49
N LYS A 138 -3.89 -12.08 -2.28
CA LYS A 138 -2.84 -12.65 -3.12
C LYS A 138 -2.26 -11.63 -4.11
N HIS A 139 -3.11 -10.76 -4.66
CA HIS A 139 -2.73 -9.73 -5.63
C HIS A 139 -2.59 -8.33 -5.02
N LEU A 140 -2.53 -8.20 -3.68
CA LEU A 140 -2.54 -6.90 -3.01
C LEU A 140 -1.38 -6.00 -3.45
N ASP A 141 -0.20 -6.58 -3.65
CA ASP A 141 0.97 -5.86 -4.17
C ASP A 141 0.77 -5.34 -5.60
N THR A 142 0.19 -6.19 -6.46
CA THR A 142 -0.17 -5.81 -7.83
C THR A 142 -1.20 -4.69 -7.82
N ILE A 143 -2.23 -4.78 -6.96
CA ILE A 143 -3.24 -3.74 -6.78
C ILE A 143 -2.58 -2.44 -6.32
N PHE A 144 -1.68 -2.50 -5.34
CA PHE A 144 -0.94 -1.36 -4.85
C PHE A 144 -0.17 -0.66 -5.98
N HIS A 145 0.61 -1.41 -6.76
CA HIS A 145 1.37 -0.86 -7.89
C HIS A 145 0.51 -0.48 -9.10
N LEU A 146 -0.70 -1.01 -9.27
CA LEU A 146 -1.65 -0.52 -10.26
C LEU A 146 -2.20 0.86 -9.93
N ASN A 147 -2.30 1.18 -8.63
CA ASN A 147 -2.78 2.48 -8.16
C ASN A 147 -1.65 3.50 -7.96
N HIS A 148 -0.39 3.12 -8.19
CA HIS A 148 0.78 3.99 -8.04
C HIS A 148 1.73 3.92 -9.25
N LYS A 149 2.15 5.08 -9.77
CA LYS A 149 3.20 5.17 -10.79
C LYS A 149 4.43 5.79 -10.16
N SER A 150 5.48 5.01 -9.97
CA SER A 150 6.71 5.51 -9.35
C SER A 150 7.96 5.04 -10.10
N PRO A 151 8.95 5.93 -10.33
CA PRO A 151 10.28 5.54 -10.79
C PRO A 151 11.17 5.02 -9.65
N VAL A 152 10.74 5.16 -8.40
CA VAL A 152 11.44 4.74 -7.18
C VAL A 152 10.63 3.69 -6.42
N TYR A 153 11.30 3.01 -5.49
CA TYR A 153 10.61 2.12 -4.56
C TYR A 153 9.64 2.91 -3.68
N ILE A 154 8.42 2.38 -3.48
CA ILE A 154 7.34 3.04 -2.71
C ILE A 154 6.70 2.11 -1.67
N GLY A 155 7.30 0.95 -1.46
CA GLY A 155 6.77 -0.11 -0.62
C GLY A 155 6.25 -1.30 -1.41
N GLU A 156 5.79 -2.30 -0.67
CA GLU A 156 5.22 -3.55 -1.18
C GLU A 156 4.33 -4.23 -0.13
N TYR A 157 3.46 -5.12 -0.61
CA TYR A 157 2.66 -6.02 0.22
C TYR A 157 3.07 -7.46 -0.02
N LEU A 158 3.33 -8.22 1.04
CA LEU A 158 3.87 -9.57 0.95
C LEU A 158 2.90 -10.54 1.64
N PRO A 159 1.90 -11.05 0.91
CA PRO A 159 0.97 -12.04 1.43
C PRO A 159 1.64 -13.42 1.49
N PHE A 160 1.62 -14.04 2.66
CA PHE A 160 1.96 -15.44 2.87
C PHE A 160 0.68 -16.22 3.21
N MET A 161 0.32 -17.18 2.37
CA MET A 161 -0.88 -17.99 2.57
C MET A 161 -0.46 -19.37 3.10
N ASP A 162 -0.90 -19.70 4.31
CA ASP A 162 -0.73 -21.02 4.90
C ASP A 162 -1.84 -21.96 4.43
N ILE A 163 -1.57 -23.26 4.52
CA ILE A 163 -2.42 -24.39 4.12
C ILE A 163 -3.76 -24.42 4.89
N LYS A 164 -3.86 -23.71 6.02
CA LYS A 164 -5.02 -23.72 6.94
C LYS A 164 -6.01 -22.55 6.75
N ASN A 165 -6.08 -21.93 5.57
CA ASN A 165 -6.84 -20.69 5.33
C ASN A 165 -6.41 -19.50 6.23
N GLU A 166 -5.17 -19.54 6.73
CA GLU A 166 -4.59 -18.40 7.42
C GLU A 166 -3.70 -17.64 6.44
N THR A 167 -3.86 -16.32 6.37
CA THR A 167 -2.95 -15.46 5.60
C THR A 167 -2.18 -14.57 6.56
N VAL A 168 -0.86 -14.61 6.49
CA VAL A 168 0.01 -13.62 7.13
C VAL A 168 0.37 -12.59 6.09
N LEU A 169 -0.11 -11.37 6.24
CA LEU A 169 0.25 -10.25 5.39
C LEU A 169 1.35 -9.44 6.05
N PHE A 170 2.50 -9.34 5.39
CA PHE A 170 3.56 -8.43 5.78
C PHE A 170 3.52 -7.19 4.90
N CYS A 171 3.45 -6.02 5.51
CA CYS A 171 3.50 -4.75 4.81
C CYS A 171 4.90 -4.14 4.98
N TYR A 172 5.52 -3.73 3.87
CA TYR A 172 6.65 -2.84 3.89
C TYR A 172 6.27 -1.58 3.11
N THR A 173 5.49 -0.72 3.75
CA THR A 173 4.89 0.47 3.12
C THR A 173 5.29 1.71 3.92
N PRO A 174 6.45 2.32 3.63
CA PRO A 174 7.00 3.39 4.49
C PRO A 174 6.11 4.64 4.55
N HIS A 175 5.14 4.77 3.66
CA HIS A 175 4.23 5.91 3.56
C HIS A 175 2.84 5.66 4.15
N TYR A 176 2.56 4.43 4.61
CA TYR A 176 1.26 4.05 5.13
C TYR A 176 1.43 3.37 6.49
N SER A 177 0.66 3.81 7.48
CA SER A 177 0.75 3.25 8.82
C SER A 177 0.09 1.87 8.90
N SER A 178 0.32 1.17 10.02
CA SER A 178 -0.40 -0.07 10.30
C SER A 178 -1.91 0.11 10.44
N ALA A 179 -2.40 1.27 10.91
CA ALA A 179 -3.84 1.54 11.00
C ALA A 179 -4.46 1.71 9.59
N PHE A 180 -3.79 2.43 8.69
CA PHE A 180 -4.23 2.57 7.31
C PHE A 180 -4.32 1.20 6.60
N ASN A 181 -3.27 0.37 6.74
CA ASN A 181 -3.23 -0.94 6.11
C ASN A 181 -4.22 -1.92 6.74
N TYR A 182 -4.45 -1.84 8.05
CA TYR A 182 -5.54 -2.55 8.71
C TYR A 182 -6.89 -2.19 8.09
N GLY A 183 -7.14 -0.88 7.90
CA GLY A 183 -8.29 -0.37 7.19
C GLY A 183 -8.45 -0.99 5.80
N ILE A 184 -7.39 -1.02 4.98
CA ILE A 184 -7.42 -1.65 3.64
C ILE A 184 -7.91 -3.09 3.73
N ILE A 185 -7.38 -3.89 4.66
CA ILE A 185 -7.78 -5.30 4.83
C ILE A 185 -9.28 -5.40 5.15
N GLN A 186 -9.78 -4.56 6.05
CA GLN A 186 -11.21 -4.49 6.39
C GLN A 186 -12.06 -4.06 5.18
N GLY A 187 -11.59 -3.07 4.42
CA GLY A 187 -12.24 -2.60 3.20
C GLY A 187 -12.34 -3.67 2.12
N LEU A 188 -11.31 -4.52 1.98
CA LEU A 188 -11.34 -5.66 1.06
C LEU A 188 -12.37 -6.69 1.49
N SER A 189 -12.44 -7.00 2.79
CA SER A 189 -13.48 -7.88 3.34
C SER A 189 -14.89 -7.38 3.04
N LYS A 190 -15.14 -6.08 3.25
CA LYS A 190 -16.43 -5.46 2.93
C LYS A 190 -16.74 -5.50 1.44
N LYS A 191 -15.77 -5.16 0.58
CA LYS A 191 -15.91 -5.16 -0.88
C LYS A 191 -16.34 -6.52 -1.42
N PHE A 192 -15.77 -7.60 -0.87
CA PHE A 192 -16.03 -8.97 -1.33
C PHE A 192 -16.99 -9.76 -0.44
N ASN A 193 -17.68 -9.08 0.49
CA ASN A 193 -18.64 -9.68 1.44
C ASN A 193 -18.08 -10.93 2.15
N HIS A 194 -16.88 -10.81 2.69
CA HIS A 194 -16.15 -11.90 3.32
C HIS A 194 -15.93 -11.60 4.80
N SER A 195 -16.38 -12.50 5.68
CA SER A 195 -16.14 -12.37 7.12
C SER A 195 -14.69 -12.72 7.43
N LEU A 196 -14.02 -11.91 8.24
CA LEU A 196 -12.66 -12.20 8.64
C LEU A 196 -12.39 -11.83 10.10
N LYS A 197 -11.29 -12.35 10.62
CA LYS A 197 -10.67 -11.94 11.87
C LYS A 197 -9.23 -11.52 11.56
N VAL A 198 -8.92 -10.25 11.79
CA VAL A 198 -7.56 -9.72 11.68
C VAL A 198 -6.94 -9.61 13.07
N LYS A 199 -5.73 -10.14 13.25
CA LYS A 199 -4.87 -9.89 14.40
C LYS A 199 -3.64 -9.14 13.92
N ILE A 200 -3.34 -8.01 14.56
CA ILE A 200 -2.09 -7.28 14.34
C ILE A 200 -0.97 -8.02 15.08
N LEU A 201 0.09 -8.35 14.37
CA LEU A 201 1.29 -9.02 14.90
C LEU A 201 2.43 -8.02 15.16
N ASP A 202 2.55 -7.00 14.30
CA ASP A 202 3.51 -5.90 14.42
C ASP A 202 2.89 -4.63 13.82
N HIS A 203 3.25 -3.47 14.34
CA HIS A 203 2.86 -2.14 13.86
C HIS A 203 3.94 -1.48 12.99
N CYS A 204 5.17 -2.00 12.99
CA CYS A 204 6.30 -1.41 12.28
C CYS A 204 6.16 -1.53 10.76
N ASN A 205 6.72 -0.55 10.03
CA ASN A 205 6.80 -0.52 8.56
C ASN A 205 5.48 -0.68 7.78
N GLY A 206 4.34 -0.32 8.39
CA GLY A 206 3.01 -0.52 7.82
C GLY A 206 2.32 -1.78 8.33
N GLY A 207 2.99 -2.58 9.15
CA GLY A 207 2.41 -3.62 9.97
C GLY A 207 2.54 -5.04 9.44
N GLN A 208 2.26 -5.99 10.32
CA GLN A 208 2.15 -7.40 10.00
C GLN A 208 0.83 -7.91 10.55
N PHE A 209 0.05 -8.61 9.73
CA PHE A 209 -1.32 -9.00 10.05
C PHE A 209 -1.50 -10.50 9.86
N LYS A 210 -2.09 -11.16 10.85
CA LYS A 210 -2.66 -12.50 10.68
C LYS A 210 -4.15 -12.37 10.37
N ILE A 211 -4.54 -12.88 9.23
CA ILE A 211 -5.91 -12.83 8.70
C ILE A 211 -6.45 -14.26 8.67
N VAL A 212 -7.62 -14.46 9.27
CA VAL A 212 -8.35 -15.73 9.26
C VAL A 212 -9.73 -15.45 8.69
N GLY A 213 -10.12 -16.18 7.64
CA GLY A 213 -11.37 -15.99 6.91
C GLY A 213 -11.87 -17.29 6.26
#